data_AF-A0A2V7YXK2-F1
#
_entry.id   AF-A0A2V7YXK2-F1
#
_cell.length_a   1.000
_cell.length_b   1.000
_cell.length_c   1.000
_cell.angle_alpha   90.00
_cell.angle_beta   90.00
_cell.angle_gamma   90.00
#
_symmetry.space_group_name_H-M   'P 1'
#
loop_
_entity.id
_entity.type
_entity.pdbx_description
1 polymer ?
#
loop_
_entity_poly.entity_id
_entity_poly.type
_entity_poly.pdbx_seq_one_letter_code
_entity_poly.pdbx_strand_id
1 'polypeptide(L)'
;MPPLNIFIDESGNFDFSPNGTKLFILTAVSTTDCPELLSGCIQLRHRIAASGLDLEEFHATEDRQVVRDQMFGLLAEHVVHGCFSVDAIIAQKNK
;
A
#
# COMPACT_ATOMS: atom_id res chain seq x y z
N MET A 1 -18.87 17.89 7.04
CA MET A 1 -17.85 17.49 6.06
C MET A 1 -17.17 16.25 6.62
N PRO A 2 -17.08 15.13 5.88
CA PRO A 2 -16.39 13.95 6.39
C PRO A 2 -14.91 14.27 6.68
N PRO A 3 -14.29 13.64 7.69
CA PRO A 3 -12.87 13.81 7.96
C PRO A 3 -12.04 13.26 6.79
N LEU A 4 -10.90 13.89 6.52
CA LEU A 4 -9.90 13.36 5.60
C LEU A 4 -8.95 12.44 6.38
N ASN A 5 -8.92 11.17 6.01
CA ASN A 5 -7.97 10.20 6.55
C ASN A 5 -6.76 10.14 5.61
N ILE A 6 -5.55 10.24 6.16
CA ILE A 6 -4.31 10.21 5.41
C ILE A 6 -3.38 9.21 6.07
N PHE A 7 -2.93 8.23 5.30
CA PHE A 7 -1.96 7.21 5.72
C PHE A 7 -0.69 7.43 4.92
N ILE A 8 0.45 7.54 5.60
CA ILE A 8 1.74 7.84 4.97
C ILE A 8 2.72 6.75 5.35
N ASP A 9 3.49 6.29 4.37
CA ASP A 9 4.58 5.35 4.58
C ASP A 9 5.78 5.70 3.70
N GLU A 10 6.96 5.25 4.11
CA GLU A 10 8.21 5.48 3.41
C GLU A 10 8.70 4.25 2.63
N SER A 11 9.39 4.50 1.53
CA SER A 11 10.22 3.49 0.85
C SER A 11 11.63 4.02 0.66
N GLY A 12 12.61 3.18 0.96
CA GLY A 12 14.01 3.54 0.98
C GLY A 12 14.55 3.61 2.41
N ASN A 13 15.63 4.36 2.62
CA ASN A 13 16.24 4.56 3.93
C ASN A 13 16.85 5.96 4.06
N PHE A 14 17.17 6.39 5.27
CA PHE A 14 17.87 7.66 5.54
C PHE A 14 19.40 7.56 5.38
N ASP A 15 19.90 6.63 4.57
CA ASP A 15 21.31 6.55 4.19
C ASP A 15 21.55 7.41 2.93
N PHE A 16 22.30 8.50 3.10
CA PHE A 16 22.66 9.44 2.02
C PHE A 16 24.05 9.13 1.42
N SER A 17 24.71 8.06 1.86
CA SER A 17 25.97 7.61 1.26
C SER A 17 25.75 7.04 -0.14
N PRO A 18 26.82 6.83 -0.94
CA PRO A 18 26.72 6.16 -2.23
C PRO A 18 26.15 4.73 -2.16
N ASN A 19 26.17 4.10 -0.98
CA ASN A 19 25.65 2.74 -0.76
C ASN A 19 24.19 2.72 -0.28
N GLY A 20 23.62 3.88 0.05
CA GLY A 20 22.24 4.00 0.44
C GLY A 20 21.27 3.74 -0.72
N THR A 21 19.98 3.63 -0.40
CA THR A 21 18.94 3.57 -1.43
C THR A 21 18.97 4.83 -2.30
N LYS A 22 18.85 4.68 -3.63
CA LYS A 22 18.94 5.82 -4.56
C LYS A 22 17.80 6.84 -4.37
N LEU A 23 16.61 6.30 -4.11
CA LEU A 23 15.39 7.07 -3.92
C LEU A 23 14.92 6.97 -2.47
N PHE A 24 14.38 8.07 -1.96
CA PHE A 24 13.50 8.09 -0.80
C PHE A 24 12.13 8.51 -1.28
N ILE A 25 11.12 7.68 -1.03
CA ILE A 25 9.77 7.89 -1.49
C ILE A 25 8.88 7.99 -0.26
N LEU A 26 8.12 9.07 -0.15
CA LEU A 26 7.01 9.18 0.78
C LEU A 26 5.72 9.00 -0.02
N THR A 27 4.96 7.96 0.30
CA THR A 27 3.68 7.68 -0.35
C THR A 27 2.56 7.96 0.63
N ALA A 28 1.53 8.68 0.18
CA ALA A 28 0.34 8.95 0.94
C ALA A 28 -0.87 8.32 0.26
N VAL A 29 -1.72 7.64 1.05
CA VAL A 29 -3.07 7.25 0.65
C VAL A 29 -4.04 8.12 1.41
N SER A 30 -4.91 8.83 0.69
CA SER A 30 -5.91 9.71 1.29
C SER A 30 -7.33 9.31 0.88
N THR A 31 -8.27 9.40 1.83
CA THR A 31 -9.68 9.08 1.59
C THR A 31 -10.58 9.80 2.61
N THR A 32 -11.77 10.23 2.19
CA THR A 32 -12.82 10.67 3.12
C THR A 32 -13.68 9.52 3.60
N ASP A 33 -13.87 8.50 2.74
CA ASP A 33 -14.54 7.23 3.03
C ASP A 33 -14.28 6.26 1.86
N CYS A 34 -14.05 4.98 2.13
CA CYS A 34 -14.03 3.93 1.10
C CYS A 34 -14.42 2.56 1.69
N PRO A 35 -15.71 2.35 2.02
CA PRO A 35 -16.16 1.17 2.73
C PRO A 35 -16.05 -0.11 1.87
N GLU A 36 -16.20 0.00 0.55
CA GLU A 36 -16.08 -1.14 -0.35
C GLU A 36 -14.65 -1.66 -0.41
N LEU A 37 -13.64 -0.77 -0.44
CA LEU A 37 -12.23 -1.16 -0.39
C LEU A 37 -11.92 -1.84 0.95
N LEU A 38 -12.38 -1.27 2.07
CA LEU A 38 -12.19 -1.88 3.39
C LEU A 38 -12.80 -3.29 3.46
N SER A 39 -14.04 -3.45 2.98
CA SER A 39 -14.71 -4.75 2.88
C SER A 39 -13.93 -5.72 1.99
N GLY A 40 -13.44 -5.24 0.84
CA GLY A 40 -12.60 -6.00 -0.08
C GLY A 40 -11.30 -6.48 0.57
N CYS A 41 -10.60 -5.62 1.33
CA CYS A 41 -9.37 -5.96 2.04
C CYS A 41 -9.61 -7.06 3.08
N ILE A 42 -10.70 -6.95 3.85
CA ILE A 42 -11.07 -7.97 4.85
C ILE A 42 -11.37 -9.31 4.17
N GLN A 43 -12.16 -9.30 3.10
CA GLN A 43 -12.50 -10.52 2.35
C GLN A 43 -11.28 -11.16 1.70
N LEU A 44 -10.39 -10.35 1.11
CA LEU A 44 -9.14 -10.82 0.52
C LEU A 44 -8.26 -11.50 1.57
N ARG A 45 -8.06 -10.86 2.72
CA ARG A 45 -7.30 -11.43 3.85
C ARG A 45 -7.85 -12.81 4.25
N HIS A 46 -9.18 -12.92 4.42
CA HIS A 46 -9.80 -14.21 4.77
C HIS A 46 -9.64 -15.27 3.67
N ARG A 47 -9.77 -14.87 2.39
CA ARG A 47 -9.58 -15.77 1.25
C ARG A 47 -8.15 -16.31 1.20
N ILE A 48 -7.16 -15.46 1.41
CA ILE A 48 -5.77 -15.88 1.38
C ILE A 48 -5.46 -16.81 2.56
N ALA A 49 -5.92 -16.48 3.78
CA ALA A 49 -5.78 -17.37 4.93
C ALA A 49 -6.41 -18.76 4.68
N ALA A 50 -7.59 -18.80 4.04
CA ALA A 50 -8.25 -20.06 3.69
C ALA A 50 -7.51 -20.85 2.58
N SER A 51 -6.66 -20.21 1.78
CA SER A 51 -5.93 -20.86 0.67
C SER A 51 -4.69 -21.63 1.11
N GLY A 52 -4.35 -21.63 2.42
CA GLY A 52 -3.14 -22.28 2.95
C GLY A 52 -1.85 -21.52 2.62
N LEU A 53 -1.97 -20.29 2.09
CA LEU A 53 -0.89 -19.32 2.06
C LEU A 53 -0.80 -18.72 3.47
N ASP A 54 -0.12 -19.42 4.39
CA ASP A 54 0.11 -18.95 5.76
C ASP A 54 0.58 -17.49 5.75
N LEU A 55 -0.23 -16.63 6.35
CA LEU A 55 0.03 -15.22 6.59
C LEU A 55 -0.14 -15.01 8.09
N GLU A 56 0.97 -14.87 8.80
CA GLU A 56 0.95 -14.45 10.20
C GLU A 56 0.49 -12.98 10.31
N GLU A 57 0.90 -12.15 9.33
CA GLU A 57 0.47 -10.77 9.17
C GLU A 57 0.18 -10.47 7.69
N PHE A 58 -0.73 -9.54 7.40
CA PHE A 58 -1.06 -9.12 6.04
C PHE A 58 -0.27 -7.85 5.71
N HIS A 59 0.98 -8.01 5.26
CA HIS A 59 1.92 -6.91 5.08
C HIS A 59 2.27 -6.68 3.61
N ALA A 60 1.96 -5.49 3.10
CA ALA A 60 2.09 -5.16 1.68
C ALA A 60 3.50 -5.38 1.09
N THR A 61 4.56 -5.34 1.91
CA THR A 61 5.96 -5.50 1.47
C THR A 61 6.58 -6.86 1.73
N GLU A 62 6.18 -7.56 2.80
CA GLU A 62 6.80 -8.82 3.24
C GLU A 62 6.07 -10.06 2.71
N ASP A 63 4.83 -9.87 2.25
CA ASP A 63 4.02 -10.93 1.69
C ASP A 63 4.60 -11.47 0.37
N ARG A 64 4.30 -12.75 0.11
CA ARG A 64 4.66 -13.42 -1.16
C ARG A 64 4.08 -12.63 -2.33
N GLN A 65 4.79 -12.60 -3.46
CA GLN A 65 4.36 -11.85 -4.66
C GLN A 65 2.90 -12.15 -5.07
N VAL A 66 2.47 -13.42 -5.00
CA VAL A 66 1.10 -13.84 -5.31
C VAL A 66 0.03 -13.19 -4.42
N VAL A 67 0.38 -12.82 -3.19
CA VAL A 67 -0.51 -12.09 -2.27
C VAL A 67 -0.53 -10.62 -2.63
N ARG A 68 0.64 -10.03 -2.88
CA ARG A 68 0.76 -8.63 -3.33
C ARG A 68 0.00 -8.38 -4.63
N ASP A 69 0.10 -9.28 -5.60
CA ASP A 69 -0.62 -9.20 -6.87
C ASP A 69 -2.14 -9.15 -6.69
N GLN A 70 -2.68 -9.94 -5.74
CA GLN A 70 -4.10 -9.91 -5.41
C GLN A 70 -4.50 -8.60 -4.72
N MET A 71 -3.64 -8.05 -3.86
CA MET A 71 -3.89 -6.75 -3.24
C MET A 71 -3.88 -5.62 -4.27
N PHE A 72 -2.93 -5.60 -5.20
CA PHE A 72 -2.91 -4.64 -6.30
C PHE A 72 -4.12 -4.79 -7.23
N GLY A 73 -4.56 -6.02 -7.49
CA GLY A 73 -5.81 -6.29 -8.23
C GLY A 73 -7.02 -5.65 -7.55
N LEU A 74 -7.19 -5.87 -6.24
CA LEU A 74 -8.24 -5.23 -5.46
C LEU A 74 -8.15 -3.69 -5.51
N LEU A 75 -6.96 -3.12 -5.31
CA LEU A 75 -6.79 -1.66 -5.38
C LEU A 75 -7.19 -1.11 -6.76
N ALA A 76 -6.79 -1.78 -7.85
CA ALA A 76 -7.10 -1.37 -9.21
C ALA A 76 -8.62 -1.35 -9.48
N GLU A 77 -9.39 -2.28 -8.90
CA GLU A 77 -10.86 -2.29 -8.98
C GLU A 77 -11.47 -1.04 -8.34
N HIS A 78 -10.84 -0.48 -7.31
CA HIS A 78 -11.33 0.70 -6.58
C HIS A 78 -10.75 2.04 -7.04
N VAL A 79 -9.68 2.06 -7.85
CA VAL A 79 -9.17 3.29 -8.48
C VAL A 79 -10.25 3.95 -9.35
N VAL A 80 -11.05 3.15 -10.06
CA VAL A 80 -12.15 3.65 -10.91
C VAL A 80 -13.25 4.33 -10.08
N HIS A 81 -13.46 3.89 -8.84
CA HIS A 81 -14.45 4.46 -7.93
C HIS A 81 -14.01 5.81 -7.34
N GLY A 82 -12.73 6.17 -7.42
CA GLY A 82 -12.21 7.45 -6.93
C GLY A 82 -12.40 7.66 -5.41
N CYS A 83 -12.59 6.58 -4.65
CA CYS A 83 -12.84 6.66 -3.21
C CYS A 83 -11.56 6.90 -2.39
N PHE A 84 -10.39 6.73 -2.99
CA PHE A 84 -9.09 7.09 -2.42
C PHE A 84 -8.19 7.71 -3.49
N SER A 85 -7.21 8.49 -3.04
CA SER A 85 -6.14 9.04 -3.86
C SER A 85 -4.79 8.55 -3.36
N VAL A 86 -3.85 8.41 -4.29
CA VAL A 86 -2.46 8.06 -3.97
C VAL A 86 -1.56 9.17 -4.49
N ASP A 87 -0.77 9.72 -3.59
CA ASP A 87 0.21 10.77 -3.87
C ASP A 87 1.59 10.29 -3.45
N ALA A 88 2.63 10.70 -4.16
CA ALA A 88 4.00 10.35 -3.81
C ALA A 88 4.97 11.51 -4.00
N ILE A 89 5.87 11.69 -3.04
CA ILE A 89 7.06 12.55 -3.15
C ILE A 89 8.25 11.64 -3.37
N ILE A 90 8.93 11.81 -4.51
CA ILE A 90 10.09 11.01 -4.89
C ILE A 90 11.33 11.90 -4.85
N ALA A 91 12.24 11.61 -3.93
CA ALA A 91 13.50 12.33 -3.77
C ALA A 91 14.69 11.43 -4.17
N GLN A 92 15.54 11.90 -5.09
CA GLN A 92 16.82 11.26 -5.35
C GLN A 92 17.85 11.72 -4.31
N LYS A 93 18.38 10.78 -3.51
CA LYS A 93 19.29 11.08 -2.39
C LYS A 93 20.77 11.05 -2.76
N ASN A 94 21.16 10.17 -3.67
CA ASN A 94 22.57 9.82 -3.90
C ASN A 94 23.21 10.63 -5.05
N LYS A 95 23.04 11.96 -5.04
CA LYS A 95 23.74 12.86 -5.96
C LYS A 95 25.13 13.23 -5.46
#